data_AF-A0A8J9SWW5-F1
#
_entry.id   AF-A0A8J9SWW5-F1
#
_cell.length_a   1.000
_cell.length_b   1.000
_cell.length_c   1.000
_cell.angle_alpha   90.00
_cell.angle_beta   90.00
_cell.angle_gamma   90.00
#
_symmetry.space_group_name_H-M   'P 1'
#
loop_
_entity.id
_entity.type
_entity.pdbx_description
1 polymer ?
#
loop_
_entity_poly.entity_id
_entity_poly.type
_entity_poly.pdbx_seq_one_letter_code
_entity_poly.pdbx_strand_id
1 'polypeptide(L)'
;GKGARLTDSNGVSYLDTRNNVAHVGHCHPTVVQAVQTQVAKLNTNSRYLHPIMTVLASRLAELLPDPLEVVFFCNSGSEANDLALRLAKAYSYGHSNNTIVVGGAYHGHTLGTLEISPYKYEHGTEFALQDSPVNQ
;
A
#
# COMPACT_ATOMS: atom_id res chain seq x y z
N GLY A 1 14.75 -6.96 15.90
CA GLY A 1 14.39 -5.85 16.82
C GLY A 1 13.53 -6.38 17.95
N LYS A 2 13.20 -5.54 18.93
CA LYS A 2 12.25 -5.86 20.01
C LYS A 2 11.54 -4.58 20.44
N GLY A 3 10.20 -4.57 20.35
CA GLY A 3 9.42 -3.37 20.66
C GLY A 3 9.86 -2.20 19.77
N ALA A 4 10.15 -1.04 20.35
CA ALA A 4 10.62 0.14 19.62
C ALA A 4 12.15 0.14 19.36
N ARG A 5 12.86 -0.97 19.54
CA ARG A 5 14.33 -1.00 19.42
C ARG A 5 14.84 -1.93 18.31
N LEU A 6 15.88 -1.47 17.63
CA LEU A 6 16.71 -2.23 16.70
C LEU A 6 18.12 -2.35 17.26
N THR A 7 18.81 -3.44 16.95
CA THR A 7 20.21 -3.67 17.34
C THR A 7 20.98 -3.97 16.06
N ASP A 8 22.08 -3.27 15.84
CA ASP A 8 22.94 -3.50 14.68
C ASP A 8 23.88 -4.71 14.88
N SER A 9 24.71 -5.00 13.88
CA SER A 9 25.67 -6.11 13.91
C SER A 9 26.78 -5.95 14.95
N ASN A 10 27.02 -4.75 15.46
CA ASN A 10 28.02 -4.46 16.50
C ASN A 10 27.41 -4.53 17.91
N GLY A 11 26.11 -4.85 18.03
CA GLY A 11 25.40 -4.93 19.30
C GLY A 11 24.89 -3.57 19.81
N VAL A 12 25.03 -2.48 19.05
CA VAL A 12 24.52 -1.17 19.45
C VAL A 12 23.02 -1.12 19.24
N SER A 13 22.29 -0.69 20.26
CA SER A 13 20.83 -0.62 20.22
C SER A 13 20.32 0.80 20.01
N TYR A 14 19.44 0.97 19.02
CA TYR A 14 18.83 2.24 18.61
C TYR A 14 17.34 2.25 18.92
N LEU A 15 16.82 3.42 19.29
CA LEU A 15 15.39 3.67 19.32
C LEU A 15 14.90 3.92 17.89
N ASP A 16 13.94 3.13 17.44
CA ASP A 16 13.32 3.29 16.13
C ASP A 16 12.21 4.35 16.21
N THR A 17 12.43 5.46 15.52
CA THR A 17 11.52 6.62 15.46
C THR A 17 10.99 6.87 14.05
N ARG A 18 11.22 5.93 13.12
CA ARG A 18 10.90 6.09 11.69
C ARG A 18 10.01 4.98 11.15
N ASN A 19 10.17 3.75 11.61
CA ASN A 19 9.49 2.61 11.02
C ASN A 19 8.00 2.60 11.39
N ASN A 20 7.14 2.73 10.39
CA ASN A 20 5.69 2.63 10.53
C ASN A 20 5.15 1.22 10.24
N VAL A 21 5.94 0.33 9.63
CA VAL A 21 5.56 -1.05 9.27
C VAL A 21 5.48 -1.92 10.52
N ALA A 22 6.43 -1.80 11.43
CA ALA A 22 6.42 -2.48 12.73
C ALA A 22 5.44 -1.79 13.71
N HIS A 23 4.17 -1.67 13.32
CA HIS A 23 3.16 -0.83 13.98
C HIS A 23 2.94 -1.19 15.47
N VAL A 24 2.97 -2.49 15.81
CA VAL A 24 2.88 -2.99 17.19
C VAL A 24 4.25 -3.30 17.80
N GLY A 25 5.31 -2.77 17.22
CA GLY A 25 6.70 -3.02 17.62
C GLY A 25 7.34 -4.23 16.94
N HIS A 26 8.66 -4.20 16.85
CA HIS A 26 9.48 -5.23 16.24
C HIS A 26 9.31 -6.57 16.96
N CYS A 27 9.11 -7.63 16.18
CA CYS A 27 9.00 -9.02 16.66
C CYS A 27 7.91 -9.21 17.74
N HIS A 28 6.75 -8.57 17.59
CA HIS A 28 5.66 -8.66 18.56
C HIS A 28 5.18 -10.12 18.73
N PRO A 29 5.22 -10.69 19.96
CA PRO A 29 5.05 -12.13 20.18
C PRO A 29 3.70 -12.67 19.71
N THR A 30 2.61 -11.92 19.92
CA THR A 30 1.27 -12.32 19.47
C THR A 30 1.19 -12.43 17.95
N VAL A 31 1.84 -11.54 17.20
CA VAL A 31 1.83 -11.55 15.74
C VAL A 31 2.66 -12.73 15.23
N VAL A 32 3.86 -12.92 15.79
CA VAL A 32 4.75 -14.03 15.44
C VAL A 32 4.05 -15.37 15.66
N GLN A 33 3.43 -15.57 16.83
CA GLN A 33 2.72 -16.80 17.14
C GLN A 33 1.53 -17.04 16.21
N ALA A 34 0.74 -16.01 15.89
CA ALA A 34 -0.41 -16.15 15.00
C ALA A 34 0.01 -16.57 13.57
N VAL A 35 1.07 -15.96 13.03
CA VAL A 35 1.61 -16.30 11.71
C VAL A 35 2.17 -17.72 11.70
N GLN A 36 3.00 -18.09 12.68
CA GLN A 36 3.56 -19.44 12.79
C GLN A 36 2.45 -20.50 12.87
N THR A 37 1.43 -20.26 13.70
CA THR A 37 0.29 -21.17 13.86
C THR A 37 -0.47 -21.36 12.56
N GLN A 38 -0.78 -20.29 11.83
CA GLN A 38 -1.53 -20.38 10.58
C GLN A 38 -0.72 -21.04 9.47
N VAL A 39 0.57 -20.69 9.32
CA VAL A 39 1.44 -21.26 8.29
C VAL A 39 1.66 -22.76 8.51
N ALA A 40 1.77 -23.21 9.77
CA ALA A 40 1.85 -24.63 10.10
C ALA A 40 0.54 -25.41 9.80
N LYS A 41 -0.60 -24.71 9.71
CA LYS A 41 -1.92 -25.29 9.46
C LYS A 41 -2.28 -25.31 7.96
N LEU A 42 -2.21 -24.15 7.30
CA LEU A 42 -2.59 -23.98 5.89
C LEU A 42 -2.07 -22.65 5.33
N ASN A 43 -1.42 -22.71 4.17
CA ASN A 43 -1.03 -21.55 3.38
C ASN A 43 -1.37 -21.79 1.89
N THR A 44 -2.52 -21.30 1.44
CA THR A 44 -3.01 -21.47 0.07
C THR A 44 -3.72 -20.21 -0.41
N ASN A 45 -4.00 -20.13 -1.71
CA ASN A 45 -4.75 -19.03 -2.31
C ASN A 45 -6.24 -19.06 -1.91
N SER A 46 -6.92 -17.93 -2.14
CA SER A 46 -8.32 -17.70 -1.77
C SER A 46 -9.37 -18.45 -2.60
N ARG A 47 -8.98 -19.34 -3.53
CA ARG A 47 -9.94 -20.20 -4.25
C ARG A 47 -10.49 -21.33 -3.39
N TYR A 48 -9.85 -21.60 -2.24
CA TYR A 48 -10.34 -22.53 -1.24
C TYR A 48 -10.90 -21.75 -0.05
N LEU A 49 -12.04 -22.18 0.46
CA LEU A 49 -12.70 -21.50 1.58
C LEU A 49 -11.89 -21.68 2.87
N HIS A 50 -11.60 -20.57 3.53
CA HIS A 50 -11.02 -20.55 4.87
C HIS A 50 -11.55 -19.32 5.64
N PRO A 51 -12.00 -19.47 6.90
CA PRO A 51 -12.70 -18.41 7.62
C PRO A 51 -11.82 -17.19 7.98
N ILE A 52 -10.48 -17.33 7.95
CA ILE A 52 -9.59 -16.24 8.37
C ILE A 52 -9.79 -14.95 7.56
N MET A 53 -10.04 -15.08 6.25
CA MET A 53 -10.23 -13.92 5.37
C MET A 53 -11.57 -13.23 5.62
N THR A 54 -12.65 -13.98 5.83
CA THR A 54 -13.97 -13.41 6.09
C THR A 54 -14.01 -12.73 7.46
N VAL A 55 -13.42 -13.35 8.48
CA VAL A 55 -13.29 -12.73 9.82
C VAL A 55 -12.48 -11.43 9.75
N LEU A 56 -11.37 -11.41 9.01
CA LEU A 56 -10.59 -10.19 8.83
C LEU A 56 -11.37 -9.12 8.06
N ALA A 57 -12.04 -9.48 6.97
CA ALA A 57 -12.84 -8.55 6.18
C ALA A 57 -13.97 -7.92 7.01
N SER A 58 -14.73 -8.70 7.78
CA SER A 58 -15.80 -8.19 8.65
C SER A 58 -15.26 -7.23 9.72
N ARG A 59 -14.16 -7.58 10.39
CA ARG A 59 -13.54 -6.71 11.40
C ARG A 59 -13.01 -5.41 10.80
N LEU A 60 -12.51 -5.43 9.57
CA LEU A 60 -12.08 -4.21 8.89
C LEU A 60 -13.27 -3.34 8.51
N ALA A 61 -14.35 -3.93 7.98
CA ALA A 61 -15.57 -3.21 7.62
C ALA A 61 -16.20 -2.51 8.83
N GLU A 62 -16.22 -3.15 10.01
CA GLU A 62 -16.71 -2.54 11.27
C GLU A 62 -15.95 -1.27 11.71
N LEU A 63 -14.74 -1.05 11.20
CA LEU A 63 -13.92 0.13 11.52
C LEU A 63 -14.07 1.26 10.47
N LEU A 64 -14.75 1.00 9.36
CA LEU A 64 -14.95 1.96 8.28
C LEU A 64 -16.26 2.75 8.48
N PRO A 65 -16.34 4.00 8.01
CA PRO A 65 -17.60 4.74 8.02
C PRO A 65 -18.57 4.18 6.98
N ASP A 66 -19.87 4.26 7.26
CA ASP A 66 -20.91 3.97 6.27
C ASP A 66 -20.73 4.83 5.00
N PRO A 67 -20.96 4.28 3.79
CA PRO A 67 -21.43 2.93 3.46
C PRO A 67 -20.31 1.92 3.12
N LEU A 68 -19.09 2.11 3.63
CA LEU A 68 -17.94 1.30 3.22
C LEU A 68 -17.92 -0.08 3.89
N GLU A 69 -18.42 -1.11 3.19
CA GLU A 69 -18.57 -2.47 3.76
C GLU A 69 -17.82 -3.59 3.01
N VAL A 70 -17.22 -3.30 1.85
CA VAL A 70 -16.55 -4.29 1.00
C VAL A 70 -15.02 -4.16 1.08
N VAL A 71 -14.32 -5.27 1.31
CA VAL A 71 -12.86 -5.33 1.41
C VAL A 71 -12.26 -6.15 0.27
N PHE A 72 -11.35 -5.54 -0.48
CA PHE A 72 -10.44 -6.23 -1.41
C PHE A 72 -9.05 -6.33 -0.77
N PHE A 73 -8.48 -7.52 -0.71
CA PHE A 73 -7.14 -7.73 -0.16
C PHE A 73 -6.06 -7.55 -1.23
N CYS A 74 -5.03 -6.77 -0.90
CA CYS A 74 -3.82 -6.56 -1.71
C CYS A 74 -2.57 -6.80 -0.85
N ASN A 75 -1.42 -6.99 -1.48
CA ASN A 75 -0.15 -7.28 -0.80
C ASN A 75 0.71 -6.03 -0.57
N SER A 76 0.31 -4.88 -1.13
CA SER A 76 1.02 -3.62 -0.97
C SER A 76 0.08 -2.42 -1.16
N GLY A 77 0.53 -1.24 -0.72
CA GLY A 77 -0.15 0.02 -1.01
C GLY A 77 -0.20 0.36 -2.50
N SER A 78 0.85 0.00 -3.27
CA SER A 78 0.86 0.17 -4.73
C SER A 78 -0.24 -0.66 -5.40
N GLU A 79 -0.38 -1.94 -5.03
CA GLU A 79 -1.45 -2.80 -5.56
C GLU A 79 -2.85 -2.28 -5.19
N ALA A 80 -3.03 -1.81 -3.95
CA ALA A 80 -4.29 -1.26 -3.49
C ALA A 80 -4.69 -0.02 -4.30
N ASN A 81 -3.76 0.91 -4.52
CA ASN A 81 -4.02 2.12 -5.31
C ASN A 81 -4.23 1.81 -6.79
N ASP A 82 -3.49 0.86 -7.37
CA ASP A 82 -3.70 0.40 -8.75
C ASP A 82 -5.11 -0.21 -8.92
N LEU A 83 -5.55 -1.03 -7.96
CA LEU A 83 -6.91 -1.57 -7.94
C LEU A 83 -7.96 -0.46 -7.80
N ALA A 84 -7.72 0.53 -6.94
CA ALA A 84 -8.63 1.66 -6.75
C ALA A 84 -8.83 2.45 -8.07
N LEU A 85 -7.75 2.73 -8.80
CA LEU A 85 -7.83 3.38 -10.12
C LEU A 85 -8.63 2.54 -11.13
N ARG A 86 -8.42 1.22 -11.14
CA ARG A 86 -9.18 0.30 -12.01
C ARG A 86 -10.67 0.27 -11.65
N LEU A 87 -11.01 0.26 -10.37
CA LEU A 87 -12.39 0.30 -9.90
C LEU A 87 -13.07 1.62 -10.26
N ALA A 88 -12.39 2.76 -10.09
CA ALA A 88 -12.91 4.07 -10.49
C ALA A 88 -13.19 4.14 -12.01
N LYS A 89 -12.25 3.64 -12.82
CA LYS A 89 -12.44 3.54 -14.27
C LYS A 89 -13.62 2.65 -14.63
N ALA A 90 -13.72 1.46 -14.01
CA ALA A 90 -14.81 0.52 -14.25
C ALA A 90 -16.18 1.12 -13.86
N TYR A 91 -16.25 1.80 -12.71
CA TYR A 91 -17.44 2.52 -12.25
C TYR A 91 -17.88 3.61 -13.24
N SER A 92 -16.92 4.33 -13.83
CA SER A 92 -17.20 5.31 -14.89
C SER A 92 -17.53 4.68 -16.25
N TYR A 93 -17.63 3.35 -16.36
CA TYR A 93 -17.75 2.62 -17.63
C TYR A 93 -16.66 2.98 -18.65
N GLY A 94 -15.47 3.36 -18.17
CA GLY A 94 -14.33 3.78 -18.99
C GLY A 94 -14.41 5.21 -19.54
N HIS A 95 -15.43 6.00 -19.20
CA HIS A 95 -15.59 7.38 -19.71
C HIS A 95 -14.57 8.37 -19.13
N SER A 96 -13.94 8.06 -17.99
CA SER A 96 -12.93 8.92 -17.37
C SER A 96 -11.68 8.14 -16.99
N ASN A 97 -10.51 8.75 -17.27
CA ASN A 97 -9.22 8.37 -16.71
C ASN A 97 -8.60 9.53 -15.91
N ASN A 98 -9.37 10.59 -15.64
CA ASN A 98 -8.85 11.78 -14.98
C ASN A 98 -8.65 11.49 -13.48
N THR A 99 -7.49 11.86 -12.95
CA THR A 99 -7.16 11.75 -11.53
C THR A 99 -6.67 13.10 -11.01
N ILE A 100 -7.13 13.50 -9.83
CA ILE A 100 -6.68 14.70 -9.15
C ILE A 100 -5.82 14.28 -7.96
N VAL A 101 -4.61 14.83 -7.86
CA VAL A 101 -3.65 14.53 -6.79
C VAL A 101 -3.06 15.81 -6.20
N VAL A 102 -2.55 15.72 -4.98
CA VAL A 102 -1.83 16.81 -4.32
C VAL A 102 -0.38 16.86 -4.85
N GLY A 103 0.19 18.05 -5.00
CA GLY A 103 1.61 18.22 -5.34
C GLY A 103 2.54 17.52 -4.35
N GLY A 104 3.68 16.99 -4.82
CA GLY A 104 4.60 16.19 -4.01
C GLY A 104 4.05 14.85 -3.49
N ALA A 105 2.89 14.37 -3.94
CA ALA A 105 2.31 13.12 -3.46
C ALA A 105 3.01 11.86 -4.01
N TYR A 106 2.92 10.77 -3.25
CA TYR A 106 3.40 9.43 -3.61
C TYR A 106 2.29 8.39 -3.42
N HIS A 107 1.96 7.66 -4.49
CA HIS A 107 0.88 6.68 -4.51
C HIS A 107 1.34 5.24 -4.81
N GLY A 108 2.63 5.01 -5.02
CA GLY A 108 3.16 3.66 -5.23
C GLY A 108 4.20 3.59 -6.34
N HIS A 109 4.43 2.38 -6.84
CA HIS A 109 5.43 2.10 -7.86
C HIS A 109 4.93 1.23 -9.03
N THR A 110 3.65 0.92 -9.12
CA THR A 110 3.07 0.36 -10.37
C THR A 110 2.99 1.45 -11.42
N LEU A 111 2.91 1.09 -12.71
CA LEU A 111 2.82 2.09 -13.78
C LEU A 111 1.67 3.09 -13.55
N GLY A 112 0.47 2.63 -13.24
CA GLY A 112 -0.68 3.52 -12.99
C GLY A 112 -0.50 4.43 -11.77
N THR A 113 0.11 3.92 -10.69
CA THR A 113 0.38 4.75 -9.49
C THR A 113 1.54 5.72 -9.68
N LEU A 114 2.51 5.39 -10.53
CA LEU A 114 3.61 6.28 -10.90
C LEU A 114 3.12 7.48 -11.70
N GLU A 115 2.23 7.26 -12.67
CA GLU A 115 1.64 8.33 -13.50
C GLU A 115 0.92 9.40 -12.67
N ILE A 116 0.42 9.03 -11.48
CA ILE A 116 -0.27 9.93 -10.56
C ILE A 116 0.57 10.34 -9.35
N SER A 117 1.91 10.13 -9.36
CA SER A 117 2.81 10.45 -8.23
C SER A 117 3.77 11.61 -8.57
N PRO A 118 3.40 12.88 -8.31
CA PRO A 118 4.24 14.04 -8.63
C PRO A 118 5.63 14.04 -7.97
N TYR A 119 5.76 13.45 -6.77
CA TYR A 119 7.02 13.39 -6.01
C TYR A 119 8.23 12.92 -6.83
N LYS A 120 8.00 12.01 -7.80
CA LYS A 120 9.10 11.46 -8.60
C LYS A 120 9.61 12.39 -9.69
N TYR A 121 8.80 13.37 -10.12
CA TYR A 121 9.12 14.25 -11.25
C TYR A 121 9.64 15.62 -10.78
N GLU A 122 9.45 15.97 -9.51
CA GLU A 122 9.95 17.22 -8.91
C GLU A 122 11.49 17.22 -8.66
N HIS A 123 12.18 16.09 -8.88
CA HIS A 123 13.63 15.97 -8.69
C HIS A 123 14.45 15.87 -9.98
N GLY A 124 13.89 16.19 -11.15
CA GLY A 124 14.69 16.31 -12.37
C GLY A 124 13.90 16.32 -13.67
N THR A 125 13.39 17.49 -14.05
CA THR A 125 13.21 17.87 -15.46
C THR A 125 13.84 19.24 -15.68
N GLU A 126 15.18 19.26 -15.66
CA GLU A 126 15.96 20.24 -16.42
C GLU A 126 16.24 19.73 -17.85
N PHE A 127 15.63 18.60 -18.24
CA PHE A 127 15.65 18.08 -19.60
C PHE A 127 14.22 17.73 -20.04
N ALA A 128 13.86 18.19 -21.24
CA ALA A 128 12.59 18.05 -21.94
C ALA A 128 11.47 19.00 -21.50
N LEU A 129 11.60 20.27 -21.90
CA LEU A 129 10.71 20.94 -22.87
C LEU A 129 11.42 22.24 -23.31
N GLN A 130 12.39 22.10 -24.22
CA GLN A 130 12.80 23.24 -25.04
C GLN A 130 11.71 23.36 -26.10
N ASP A 131 10.76 24.26 -25.85
CA ASP A 131 9.76 24.66 -26.82
C ASP A 131 10.44 25.05 -28.14
N SER A 132 10.29 24.21 -29.17
CA SER A 132 10.41 24.69 -30.54
C SER A 132 9.12 25.42 -30.89
N PRO A 133 9.16 26.72 -31.25
CA PRO A 133 7.97 27.41 -31.70
C PRO A 133 7.64 26.93 -33.12
N VAL A 134 6.68 26.01 -33.24
CA VAL A 134 6.01 25.78 -34.52
C VAL A 134 4.89 26.80 -34.64
N ASN A 135 5.25 27.95 -35.17
CA ASN A 135 4.33 28.85 -35.85
C ASN A 135 4.98 29.21 -37.20
N GLN A 136 4.74 28.36 -38.20
CA GLN A 136 4.64 28.65 -39.63
C GLN A 136 4.04 27.44 -40.35
#